data_AF-A0A961IZ72-F1
#
_entry.id   AF-A0A961IZ72-F1
#
_cell.length_a   1.000
_cell.length_b   1.000
_cell.length_c   1.000
_cell.angle_alpha   90.00
_cell.angle_beta   90.00
_cell.angle_gamma   90.00
#
_symmetry.space_group_name_H-M   'P 1'
#
loop_
_entity.id
_entity.type
_entity.pdbx_description
1 polymer ?
#
loop_
_entity_poly.entity_id
_entity_poly.type
_entity_poly.pdbx_seq_one_letter_code
_entity_poly.pdbx_strand_id
1 'polypeptide(L)'
;APHLDGTKLALTTAVTAAAALAAVILFVLPSEYGVDPTGFGDATGLTELAAPPEVVVETRLTAPVEIASRPVTPFREDTVTLTVGGMMENWGQVEYKLSMLAGDDMVYHWTASAPIYYEFHGHTIPTEEEPMQVMDYIADQS
;
A
#
# COMPACT_ATOMS: atom_id res chain seq x y z
N ALA A 1 -29.35 52.00 -1.52
CA ALA A 1 -28.76 50.64 -1.55
C ALA A 1 -27.93 50.53 -2.82
N PRO A 2 -26.69 50.01 -2.79
CA PRO A 2 -25.94 49.80 -4.03
C PRO A 2 -26.71 48.78 -4.88
N HIS A 3 -27.15 49.20 -6.07
CA HIS A 3 -27.71 48.30 -7.09
C HIS A 3 -26.55 47.44 -7.58
N LEU A 4 -26.55 46.16 -7.24
CA LEU A 4 -25.63 45.20 -7.84
C LEU A 4 -26.04 45.05 -9.31
N ASP A 5 -25.18 45.47 -10.24
CA ASP A 5 -25.36 45.20 -11.67
C ASP A 5 -25.43 43.67 -11.86
N GLY A 6 -26.54 43.15 -12.39
CA GLY A 6 -26.70 41.72 -12.64
C GLY A 6 -25.56 41.14 -13.50
N THR A 7 -25.04 41.94 -14.43
CA THR A 7 -23.87 41.59 -15.26
C THR A 7 -22.58 41.47 -14.44
N LYS A 8 -22.37 42.34 -13.44
CA LYS A 8 -21.21 42.26 -12.56
C LYS A 8 -21.27 41.02 -11.68
N LEU A 9 -22.46 40.69 -11.13
CA LEU A 9 -22.66 39.50 -10.32
C LEU A 9 -22.44 38.21 -11.13
N ALA A 10 -22.98 38.16 -12.35
CA ALA A 10 -22.78 37.02 -13.25
C ALA A 10 -21.28 36.85 -13.61
N LEU A 11 -20.60 37.95 -13.91
CA LEU A 11 -19.16 37.94 -14.23
C LEU A 11 -18.33 37.44 -13.04
N THR A 12 -18.55 37.98 -11.83
CA THR A 12 -17.80 37.55 -10.64
C THR A 12 -18.05 36.09 -10.28
N THR A 13 -19.28 35.60 -10.49
CA THR A 13 -19.62 34.18 -10.26
C THR A 13 -18.88 33.29 -11.25
N ALA A 14 -18.88 33.65 -12.53
CA ALA A 14 -18.20 32.90 -13.58
C ALA A 14 -16.68 32.83 -13.36
N VAL A 15 -16.06 33.97 -12.99
CA VAL A 15 -14.62 34.03 -12.71
C VAL A 15 -14.27 33.17 -11.49
N THR A 16 -15.05 33.25 -10.42
CA THR A 16 -14.83 32.42 -9.22
C THR A 16 -14.96 30.94 -9.52
N ALA A 17 -15.98 30.54 -10.30
CA ALA A 17 -16.17 29.15 -10.69
C ALA A 17 -15.01 28.63 -11.55
N ALA A 18 -14.52 29.42 -12.49
CA ALA A 18 -13.36 29.08 -13.31
C ALA A 18 -12.08 28.94 -12.47
N ALA A 19 -11.86 29.84 -11.51
CA ALA A 19 -10.72 29.77 -10.60
C ALA A 19 -10.77 28.51 -9.71
N ALA A 20 -11.95 28.15 -9.20
CA ALA A 20 -12.13 26.93 -8.43
C ALA A 20 -11.84 25.68 -9.26
N LEU A 21 -12.33 25.63 -10.51
CA LEU A 21 -12.04 24.52 -11.43
C LEU A 21 -10.54 24.42 -11.73
N ALA A 22 -9.88 25.55 -11.98
CA ALA A 22 -8.44 25.59 -12.19
C ALA A 22 -7.68 25.08 -10.97
N ALA A 23 -8.11 25.44 -9.75
CA ALA A 23 -7.50 24.95 -8.52
C ALA A 23 -7.62 23.43 -8.37
N VAL A 24 -8.78 22.86 -8.74
CA VAL A 24 -8.97 21.40 -8.72
C VAL A 24 -8.03 20.72 -9.70
N ILE A 25 -7.92 21.22 -10.93
CA ILE A 25 -7.11 20.60 -11.98
C ILE A 25 -5.61 20.72 -11.69
N LEU A 26 -5.15 21.87 -11.18
CA LEU A 26 -3.73 22.15 -11.01
C LEU A 26 -3.17 21.67 -9.65
N PHE A 27 -3.99 21.57 -8.61
CA PHE A 27 -3.50 21.24 -7.27
C PHE A 27 -4.15 19.99 -6.70
N VAL A 28 -5.48 19.90 -6.70
CA VAL A 28 -6.19 18.79 -6.03
C VAL A 28 -5.98 17.47 -6.77
N LEU A 29 -6.18 17.44 -8.09
CA LEU A 29 -6.02 16.21 -8.87
C LEU A 29 -4.58 15.65 -8.84
N PRO A 30 -3.52 16.48 -9.00
CA PRO A 30 -2.16 16.00 -8.89
C PRO A 30 -1.80 15.52 -7.48
N SER A 31 -2.12 16.30 -6.44
CA SER A 31 -1.64 16.01 -5.07
C SER A 31 -2.38 14.89 -4.34
N GLU A 32 -3.66 14.67 -4.63
CA GLU A 32 -4.48 13.67 -3.93
C GLU A 32 -4.65 12.39 -4.75
N TYR A 33 -4.63 12.50 -6.09
CA TYR A 33 -5.02 11.40 -6.98
C TYR A 33 -3.94 11.04 -8.01
N GLY A 34 -2.84 11.78 -8.09
CA GLY A 34 -1.77 11.56 -9.08
C GLY A 34 -2.23 11.79 -10.53
N VAL A 35 -3.37 12.45 -10.73
CA VAL A 35 -3.91 12.73 -12.07
C VAL A 35 -3.50 14.14 -12.48
N ASP A 36 -2.57 14.24 -13.43
CA ASP A 36 -2.09 15.53 -13.94
C ASP A 36 -2.31 15.67 -15.46
N PRO A 37 -3.48 16.19 -15.89
CA PRO A 37 -3.76 16.40 -17.31
C PRO A 37 -2.98 17.57 -17.92
N THR A 38 -2.31 18.38 -17.10
CA THR A 38 -1.62 19.61 -17.53
C THR A 38 -0.09 19.49 -17.54
N GLY A 39 0.47 18.49 -16.86
CA GLY A 39 1.91 18.36 -16.60
C GLY A 39 2.45 19.33 -15.53
N PHE A 40 1.59 20.15 -14.92
CA PHE A 40 1.98 21.11 -13.89
C PHE A 40 2.34 20.42 -12.57
N GLY A 41 1.58 19.40 -12.19
CA GLY A 41 1.83 18.60 -11.00
C GLY A 41 3.16 17.86 -11.07
N ASP A 42 3.46 17.21 -12.19
CA ASP A 42 4.75 16.54 -12.41
C ASP A 42 5.91 17.56 -12.43
N ALA A 43 5.73 18.71 -13.09
CA ALA A 43 6.77 19.73 -13.16
C ALA A 43 7.08 20.38 -11.80
N THR A 44 6.11 20.38 -10.88
CA THR A 44 6.24 20.95 -9.53
C THR A 44 6.50 19.89 -8.45
N GLY A 45 6.39 18.60 -8.79
CA GLY A 45 6.48 17.49 -7.85
C GLY A 45 5.24 17.32 -6.97
N LEU A 46 4.10 17.95 -7.31
CA LEU A 46 2.85 17.78 -6.55
C LEU A 46 2.29 16.35 -6.68
N THR A 47 2.54 15.66 -7.80
CA THR A 47 2.11 14.27 -8.01
C THR A 47 2.79 13.28 -7.07
N GLU A 48 3.98 13.59 -6.54
CA GLU A 48 4.68 12.79 -5.53
C GLU A 48 3.91 12.70 -4.22
N LEU A 49 3.07 13.69 -3.91
CA LEU A 49 2.25 13.70 -2.69
C LEU A 49 1.12 12.65 -2.74
N ALA A 50 0.70 12.25 -3.94
CA ALA A 50 -0.32 11.22 -4.12
C ALA A 50 0.28 9.80 -4.06
N ALA A 51 1.62 9.68 -4.12
CA ALA A 51 2.26 8.38 -3.98
C ALA A 51 2.04 7.86 -2.55
N PRO A 52 1.79 6.54 -2.38
CA PRO A 52 1.78 5.96 -1.05
C PRO A 52 3.13 6.24 -0.38
N PRO A 53 3.14 6.53 0.94
CA PRO A 53 4.38 6.81 1.64
C PRO A 53 5.37 5.69 1.37
N GLU A 54 6.53 6.04 0.82
CA GLU A 54 7.61 5.09 0.63
C GLU A 54 8.05 4.66 2.03
N VAL A 55 7.58 3.48 2.44
CA VAL A 55 8.09 2.82 3.64
C VAL A 55 9.48 2.34 3.27
N VAL A 56 10.46 3.23 3.43
CA VAL A 56 11.87 2.86 3.43
C VAL A 56 12.06 2.03 4.69
N VAL A 57 11.89 0.72 4.55
CA VAL A 57 12.28 -0.24 5.58
C VAL A 57 13.79 -0.11 5.70
N GLU A 58 14.27 0.71 6.64
CA GLU A 58 15.66 0.67 7.05
C GLU A 58 15.93 -0.73 7.60
N THR A 59 16.48 -1.59 6.75
CA THR A 59 17.05 -2.86 7.17
C THR A 59 18.25 -2.54 8.06
N ARG A 60 18.02 -2.36 9.36
CA ARG A 60 19.06 -2.32 10.41
C ARG A 60 19.64 -3.71 10.70
N LEU A 61 19.65 -4.56 9.70
CA LEU A 61 20.61 -5.61 9.55
C LEU A 61 21.30 -5.25 8.25
N THR A 62 22.60 -4.94 8.33
CA THR A 62 23.45 -5.13 7.15
C THR A 62 23.37 -6.61 6.85
N ALA A 63 22.37 -7.03 6.08
CA ALA A 63 22.38 -8.32 5.46
C ALA A 63 23.71 -8.32 4.69
N PRO A 64 24.65 -9.25 4.99
CA PRO A 64 25.83 -9.39 4.16
C PRO A 64 25.33 -9.47 2.72
N VAL A 65 26.00 -8.79 1.78
CA VAL A 65 25.69 -8.81 0.34
C VAL A 65 25.07 -10.16 0.04
N GLU A 66 23.75 -10.16 -0.17
CA GLU A 66 23.03 -11.36 -0.51
C GLU A 66 23.56 -11.69 -1.90
N ILE A 67 24.65 -12.45 -1.92
CA ILE A 67 24.98 -13.27 -3.05
C ILE A 67 23.68 -14.03 -3.24
N ALA A 68 22.94 -13.70 -4.28
CA ALA A 68 21.83 -14.52 -4.75
C ALA A 68 22.41 -15.92 -4.91
N SER A 69 22.40 -16.67 -3.81
CA SER A 69 22.93 -18.01 -3.74
C SER A 69 21.85 -18.77 -4.43
N ARG A 70 22.08 -19.10 -5.70
CA ARG A 70 21.23 -20.08 -6.38
C ARG A 70 21.14 -21.26 -5.44
N PRO A 71 19.97 -21.55 -4.85
CA PRO A 71 19.87 -22.68 -3.98
C PRO A 71 20.26 -23.90 -4.82
N VAL A 72 21.23 -24.67 -4.32
CA VAL A 72 21.66 -25.92 -4.96
C VAL A 72 20.50 -26.92 -4.97
N THR A 73 19.56 -26.74 -4.04
CA THR A 73 18.30 -27.46 -3.93
C THR A 73 17.24 -26.84 -4.84
N PRO A 74 16.50 -27.63 -5.64
CA PRO A 74 15.36 -27.11 -6.37
C PRO A 74 14.31 -26.57 -5.38
N PHE A 75 13.65 -25.48 -5.75
CA PHE A 75 12.51 -24.97 -4.99
C PHE A 75 11.44 -26.05 -4.88
N ARG A 76 10.88 -26.20 -3.67
CA ARG A 76 9.57 -26.79 -3.53
C ARG A 76 8.56 -25.81 -4.13
N GLU A 77 7.74 -26.29 -5.05
CA GLU A 77 6.68 -25.50 -5.67
C GLU A 77 5.33 -26.02 -5.20
N ASP A 78 4.54 -25.14 -4.60
CA ASP A 78 3.18 -25.44 -4.18
C ASP A 78 2.21 -24.45 -4.82
N THR A 79 1.06 -24.94 -5.26
CA THR A 79 -0.07 -24.10 -5.65
C THR A 79 -1.25 -24.46 -4.76
N VAL A 80 -1.83 -23.45 -4.12
CA VAL A 80 -2.97 -23.62 -3.22
C VAL A 80 -4.07 -22.63 -3.61
N THR A 81 -5.32 -23.10 -3.53
CA THR A 81 -6.50 -22.25 -3.65
C THR A 81 -7.13 -22.12 -2.27
N LEU A 82 -7.18 -20.90 -1.76
CA LEU A 82 -7.79 -20.59 -0.47
C LEU A 82 -9.18 -19.99 -0.70
N THR A 83 -10.19 -20.62 -0.11
CA THR A 83 -11.54 -20.07 -0.11
C THR A 83 -11.71 -19.19 1.13
N VAL A 84 -11.84 -17.87 0.91
CA VAL A 84 -12.28 -16.96 1.96
C VAL A 84 -13.80 -17.05 2.02
N GLY A 85 -14.32 -17.82 2.97
CA GLY A 85 -15.75 -17.97 3.21
C GLY A 85 -16.44 -16.68 3.63
N GLY A 86 -17.77 -16.74 3.75
CA GLY A 86 -18.54 -15.61 4.27
C GLY A 86 -18.36 -15.43 5.78
N MET A 87 -18.83 -14.30 6.31
CA MET A 87 -18.79 -14.01 7.75
C MET A 87 -19.41 -15.13 8.61
N MET A 88 -20.44 -15.81 8.10
CA MET A 88 -21.12 -16.89 8.81
C MET A 88 -20.43 -18.25 8.72
N GLU A 89 -19.41 -18.40 7.88
CA GLU A 89 -18.71 -19.67 7.65
C GLU A 89 -17.40 -19.73 8.43
N ASN A 90 -16.56 -18.71 8.26
CA ASN A 90 -15.22 -18.64 8.83
C ASN A 90 -14.89 -17.22 9.31
N TRP A 91 -15.89 -16.42 9.67
CA TRP A 91 -15.72 -15.00 10.02
C TRP A 91 -15.13 -14.15 8.89
N GLY A 92 -15.12 -14.66 7.64
CA GLY A 92 -14.51 -13.98 6.51
C GLY A 92 -12.98 -14.02 6.50
N GLN A 93 -12.36 -14.99 7.21
CA GLN A 93 -10.91 -15.07 7.35
C GLN A 93 -10.38 -16.48 7.08
N VAL A 94 -9.17 -16.54 6.53
CA VAL A 94 -8.42 -17.78 6.35
C VAL A 94 -6.97 -17.52 6.74
N GLU A 95 -6.36 -18.50 7.40
CA GLU A 95 -4.94 -18.46 7.71
C GLU A 95 -4.27 -19.69 7.09
N TYR A 96 -3.18 -19.45 6.38
CA TYR A 96 -2.37 -20.50 5.77
C TYR A 96 -0.94 -20.39 6.27
N LYS A 97 -0.45 -21.44 6.93
CA LYS A 97 0.88 -21.47 7.53
C LYS A 97 1.82 -22.35 6.70
N LEU A 98 2.99 -21.79 6.38
CA LEU A 98 4.09 -22.52 5.76
C LEU A 98 5.19 -22.75 6.81
N SER A 99 5.63 -23.99 6.99
CA SER A 99 6.80 -24.31 7.81
C SER A 99 8.05 -24.34 6.95
N MET A 100 9.08 -23.63 7.40
CA MET A 100 10.36 -23.48 6.71
C MET A 100 11.50 -23.62 7.72
N LEU A 101 12.69 -24.03 7.26
CA LEU A 101 13.88 -24.00 8.11
C LEU A 101 14.37 -22.55 8.24
N ALA A 102 15.12 -22.28 9.32
CA ALA A 102 15.71 -20.97 9.51
C ALA A 102 16.69 -20.65 8.36
N GLY A 103 16.44 -19.55 7.64
CA GLY A 103 17.25 -19.11 6.50
C GLY A 103 16.78 -19.63 5.14
N ASP A 104 15.65 -20.36 5.06
CA ASP A 104 15.02 -20.69 3.79
C ASP A 104 14.30 -19.47 3.18
N ASP A 105 14.30 -19.37 1.85
CA ASP A 105 13.61 -18.32 1.09
C ASP A 105 12.24 -18.79 0.56
N MET A 106 11.25 -17.90 0.58
CA MET A 106 9.94 -18.12 -0.04
C MET A 106 9.69 -17.08 -1.13
N VAL A 107 9.48 -17.55 -2.36
CA VAL A 107 8.95 -16.75 -3.46
C VAL A 107 7.48 -17.09 -3.63
N TYR A 108 6.62 -16.08 -3.65
CA TYR A 108 5.17 -16.27 -3.76
C TYR A 108 4.55 -15.33 -4.79
N HIS A 109 3.45 -15.78 -5.38
CA HIS A 109 2.56 -14.98 -6.21
C HIS A 109 1.13 -15.41 -5.90
N TRP A 110 0.20 -14.45 -5.85
CA TRP A 110 -1.21 -14.75 -5.65
C TRP A 110 -2.09 -13.80 -6.44
N THR A 111 -3.33 -14.26 -6.67
CA THR A 111 -4.41 -13.48 -7.27
C THR A 111 -5.66 -13.70 -6.43
N ALA A 112 -6.50 -12.68 -6.30
CA ALA A 112 -7.85 -12.83 -5.74
C ALA A 112 -8.93 -12.41 -6.73
N SER A 113 -10.11 -13.02 -6.57
CA SER A 113 -11.31 -12.70 -7.33
C SER A 113 -11.99 -11.41 -6.88
N ALA A 114 -11.64 -10.88 -5.70
CA ALA A 114 -12.17 -9.64 -5.12
C ALA A 114 -11.12 -8.98 -4.22
N PRO A 115 -11.27 -7.69 -3.86
CA PRO A 115 -10.41 -7.04 -2.87
C PRO A 115 -10.47 -7.77 -1.53
N ILE A 116 -9.31 -8.03 -0.92
CA ILE A 116 -9.18 -8.66 0.40
C ILE A 116 -8.14 -7.90 1.24
N TYR A 117 -8.32 -7.95 2.57
CA TYR A 117 -7.27 -7.58 3.51
C TYR A 117 -6.40 -8.79 3.79
N TYR A 118 -5.10 -8.58 3.90
CA TYR A 118 -4.12 -9.63 4.15
C TYR A 118 -2.98 -9.08 5.01
N GLU A 119 -2.32 -9.96 5.75
CA GLU A 119 -1.11 -9.68 6.51
C GLU A 119 -0.20 -10.91 6.46
N PHE A 120 1.07 -10.72 6.77
CA PHE A 120 2.03 -11.80 6.95
C PHE A 120 2.72 -11.63 8.30
N HIS A 121 2.75 -12.70 9.06
CA HIS A 121 3.53 -12.79 10.28
C HIS A 121 4.25 -14.14 10.34
N GLY A 122 5.44 -14.11 10.95
CA GLY A 122 6.17 -15.31 11.31
C GLY A 122 5.98 -15.62 12.78
N HIS A 123 6.02 -16.90 13.13
CA HIS A 123 6.19 -17.32 14.51
C HIS A 123 7.09 -18.55 14.57
N THR A 124 7.81 -18.70 15.69
CA THR A 124 8.54 -19.94 15.96
C THR A 124 7.57 -21.07 16.30
N ILE A 125 8.02 -22.30 16.15
CA ILE A 125 7.31 -23.46 16.68
C ILE A 125 7.66 -23.54 18.18
N PRO A 126 6.68 -23.48 19.09
CA PRO A 126 6.96 -23.60 20.51
C PRO A 126 7.56 -24.97 20.84
N THR A 127 8.50 -25.01 21.78
CA THR A 127 9.01 -26.23 22.42
C THR A 127 8.63 -26.23 23.91
N GLU A 128 8.90 -27.31 24.65
CA GLU A 128 8.68 -27.32 26.10
C GLU A 128 9.54 -26.26 26.84
N GLU A 129 10.69 -25.90 26.28
CA GLU A 129 11.66 -24.98 26.87
C GLU A 129 11.53 -23.55 26.33
N GLU A 130 11.04 -23.39 25.10
CA GLU A 130 10.94 -22.09 24.42
C GLU A 130 9.49 -21.81 23.97
N PRO A 131 8.82 -20.78 24.54
CA PRO A 131 7.48 -20.42 24.11
C PRO A 131 7.50 -19.88 22.68
N MET A 132 6.33 -19.93 22.02
CA MET A 132 6.14 -19.35 20.69
C MET A 132 6.52 -17.86 20.73
N GLN A 133 7.42 -17.48 19.83
CA GLN A 133 7.76 -16.09 19.60
C GLN A 133 7.07 -15.66 18.32
N VAL A 134 6.35 -14.56 18.38
CA VAL A 134 5.70 -13.92 17.24
C VAL A 134 6.55 -12.71 16.85
N MET A 135 6.67 -12.46 15.55
CA MET A 135 7.37 -11.27 15.07
C MET A 135 6.54 -10.02 15.42
N ASP A 136 7.03 -9.20 16.34
CA ASP A 136 6.41 -7.93 16.71
C ASP A 136 6.90 -6.81 15.79
N TYR A 137 5.96 -6.16 15.10
CA TYR A 137 6.22 -4.92 14.37
C TYR A 137 6.12 -3.75 15.36
N ILE A 138 7.25 -3.17 15.77
CA ILE A 138 7.25 -1.96 16.61
C ILE A 138 6.83 -0.78 15.72
N ALA A 139 5.59 -0.33 15.86
CA ALA A 139 4.98 0.72 15.04
C ALA A 139 5.41 2.17 15.36
N ASP A 140 6.45 2.37 16.19
CA ASP A 140 6.82 3.71 16.67
C ASP A 140 8.33 3.88 16.79
N GLN A 141 9.02 3.99 15.64
CA GLN A 141 10.29 4.72 15.46
C GLN A 141 10.50 5.08 13.97
N SER A 142 9.69 6.00 13.44
CA SER A 142 10.06 6.88 12.30
C SER A 142 9.11 8.05 12.18
#